data_AF-A0A0V0QK81-F1
#
_entry.id   AF-A0A0V0QK81-F1
#
_cell.length_a   1.000
_cell.length_b   1.000
_cell.length_c   1.000
_cell.angle_alpha   90.00
_cell.angle_beta   90.00
_cell.angle_gamma   90.00
#
_symmetry.space_group_name_H-M   'P 1'
#
loop_
_entity.id
_entity.type
_entity.pdbx_description
1 polymer ?
#
loop_
_entity_poly.entity_id
_entity_poly.type
_entity_poly.pdbx_seq_one_letter_code
_entity_poly.pdbx_strand_id
1 'polypeptide(L)'
;MSKFNGENFQFGKEIENNYNIVIEEYYRQIRETEKFWNQDNYQALKIQAYYKIYFARIKENEINKKNLEYFSNQATIIQRHFRGFHTRKYVHDFFARKQFLKLLQNKNEVFLQDLKATSEQERVEEERRQEAIARGEFNELAKNLHHLTSTNQIPGVYNPPYAQQKKTAFNIEVEMHLQATFKANYKWKPPTKDDIQKYSIRPQKPGQLKPMTKRPSSGLNSQMGTQQYGTQNNYNNTNNKNINNTNSLRNKSQLSQKSLQAVQ
;
A
#
# COMPACT_ATOMS: atom_id res chain seq x y z
N MET A 1 29.90 35.60 -144.80
CA MET A 1 29.65 34.46 -143.87
C MET A 1 30.00 34.87 -142.43
N SER A 2 29.25 35.81 -141.83
CA SER A 2 29.57 36.42 -140.51
C SER A 2 28.44 36.32 -139.48
N LYS A 3 27.45 35.42 -139.68
CA LYS A 3 26.28 35.30 -138.81
C LYS A 3 26.34 34.14 -137.79
N PHE A 4 27.35 33.27 -137.87
CA PHE A 4 27.45 32.06 -137.02
C PHE A 4 28.12 32.26 -135.65
N ASN A 5 28.68 33.44 -135.37
CA ASN A 5 29.41 33.71 -134.12
C ASN A 5 28.54 34.36 -133.02
N GLY A 6 27.35 34.85 -133.34
CA GLY A 6 26.47 35.57 -132.41
C GLY A 6 25.53 34.68 -131.59
N GLU A 7 24.97 33.62 -132.18
CA GLU A 7 24.01 32.72 -131.51
C GLU A 7 24.69 31.79 -130.50
N ASN A 8 25.88 31.27 -130.83
CA ASN A 8 26.71 30.49 -129.90
C ASN A 8 27.15 31.31 -128.67
N PHE A 9 27.30 32.63 -128.83
CA PHE A 9 27.63 33.55 -127.73
C PHE A 9 26.43 33.84 -126.82
N GLN A 10 25.20 33.85 -127.34
CA GLN A 10 23.99 34.02 -126.54
C GLN A 10 23.61 32.74 -125.79
N PHE A 11 23.71 31.57 -126.43
CA PHE A 11 23.46 30.29 -125.78
C PHE A 11 24.45 30.00 -124.63
N GLY A 12 25.73 30.34 -124.82
CA GLY A 12 26.72 30.25 -123.75
C GLY A 12 26.39 31.13 -122.53
N LYS A 13 25.87 32.34 -122.76
CA LYS A 13 25.41 33.25 -121.70
C LYS A 13 24.17 32.72 -120.96
N GLU A 14 23.25 32.06 -121.65
CA GLU A 14 22.07 31.46 -121.03
C GLU A 14 22.44 30.28 -120.11
N ILE A 15 23.40 29.44 -120.52
CA ILE A 15 23.93 28.36 -119.68
C ILE A 15 24.62 28.93 -118.43
N GLU A 16 25.45 29.96 -118.61
CA GLU A 16 26.13 30.64 -117.51
C GLU A 16 25.12 31.28 -116.53
N ASN A 17 24.07 31.93 -117.04
CA ASN A 17 22.99 32.49 -116.23
C ASN A 17 22.22 31.40 -115.46
N ASN A 18 21.86 30.29 -116.11
CA ASN A 18 21.15 29.19 -115.44
C ASN A 18 22.03 28.53 -114.36
N TYR A 19 23.32 28.34 -114.63
CA TYR A 19 24.28 27.84 -113.65
C TYR A 19 24.38 28.77 -112.43
N ASN A 20 24.46 30.08 -112.67
CA ASN A 20 24.49 31.09 -111.60
C ASN A 20 23.20 31.09 -110.79
N ILE A 21 22.03 30.96 -111.42
CA ILE A 21 20.74 30.87 -110.71
C ILE A 21 20.72 29.65 -109.79
N VAL A 22 21.17 28.48 -110.27
CA VAL A 22 21.19 27.25 -109.46
C VAL A 22 22.15 27.39 -108.27
N ILE A 23 23.32 27.99 -108.47
CA ILE A 23 24.26 28.28 -107.39
C ILE A 23 23.66 29.24 -106.36
N GLU A 24 23.04 30.33 -106.81
CA GLU A 24 22.44 31.31 -105.92
C GLU A 24 21.26 30.73 -105.12
N GLU A 25 20.44 29.90 -105.76
CA GLU A 25 19.37 29.14 -105.11
C GLU A 25 19.91 28.19 -104.03
N TYR A 26 20.97 27.45 -104.34
CA TYR A 26 21.64 26.55 -103.38
C TYR A 26 22.15 27.32 -102.15
N TYR A 27 22.90 28.41 -102.37
CA TYR A 27 23.41 29.21 -101.24
C TYR A 27 22.31 29.98 -100.50
N ARG A 28 21.21 30.37 -101.18
CA ARG A 28 20.04 30.96 -100.53
C ARG A 28 19.38 29.97 -99.58
N GLN A 29 19.19 28.72 -100.00
CA GLN A 29 18.64 27.68 -99.14
C GLN A 29 19.51 27.44 -97.91
N ILE A 30 20.84 27.32 -98.07
CA ILE A 30 21.77 27.17 -96.95
C ILE A 30 21.61 28.32 -95.95
N ARG A 31 21.65 29.57 -96.43
CA ARG A 31 21.50 30.76 -95.58
C ARG A 31 20.19 30.76 -94.81
N GLU A 32 19.07 30.39 -95.43
CA GLU A 32 17.77 30.33 -94.74
C GLU A 32 17.74 29.19 -93.70
N THR A 33 18.34 28.03 -94.00
CA THR A 33 18.39 26.90 -93.04
C THR A 33 19.31 27.17 -91.85
N GLU A 34 20.41 27.91 -92.04
CA GLU A 34 21.38 28.20 -90.98
C GLU A 34 21.09 29.51 -90.24
N LYS A 35 20.14 30.31 -90.73
CA LYS A 35 19.78 31.64 -90.22
C LYS A 35 19.59 31.70 -88.71
N PHE A 36 18.95 30.68 -88.14
CA PHE A 36 18.64 30.59 -86.71
C PHE A 36 19.39 29.47 -85.98
N TRP A 37 20.27 28.73 -86.66
CA TRP A 37 20.93 27.55 -86.10
C TRP A 37 21.68 27.88 -84.79
N ASN A 38 22.41 28.99 -84.75
CA ASN A 38 23.13 29.43 -83.55
C ASN A 38 22.19 29.72 -82.37
N GLN A 39 21.04 30.35 -82.64
CA GLN A 39 20.06 30.67 -81.62
C GLN A 39 19.41 29.40 -81.07
N ASP A 40 18.96 28.51 -81.94
CA ASP A 40 18.33 27.25 -81.55
C ASP A 40 19.30 26.34 -80.80
N ASN A 41 20.54 26.22 -81.28
CA ASN A 41 21.59 25.47 -80.61
C ASN A 41 21.91 26.07 -79.22
N TYR A 42 21.99 27.39 -79.10
CA TYR A 42 22.21 28.05 -77.81
C TYR A 42 21.06 27.76 -76.83
N GLN A 43 19.80 27.85 -77.26
CA GLN A 43 18.66 27.53 -76.40
C GLN A 43 18.65 26.05 -76.00
N ALA A 44 18.94 25.14 -76.94
CA ALA A 44 19.02 23.71 -76.66
C ALA A 44 20.11 23.40 -75.62
N LEU A 45 21.30 23.98 -75.77
CA LEU A 45 22.40 23.85 -74.81
C LEU A 45 22.02 24.39 -73.43
N LYS A 46 21.30 25.51 -73.36
CA LYS A 46 20.82 26.09 -72.11
C LYS A 46 19.84 25.16 -71.39
N ILE A 47 18.87 24.59 -72.12
CA ILE A 47 17.91 23.60 -71.58
C ILE A 47 18.66 22.36 -71.07
N GLN A 48 19.59 21.83 -71.84
CA GLN A 48 20.40 20.67 -71.45
C GLN A 48 21.24 20.96 -70.20
N ALA A 49 21.85 22.14 -70.11
CA ALA A 49 22.64 22.55 -68.94
C ALA A 49 21.77 22.62 -67.67
N TYR A 50 20.60 23.26 -67.74
CA TYR A 50 19.68 23.31 -66.60
C TYR A 50 19.19 21.92 -66.19
N TYR A 51 18.87 21.05 -67.16
CA TYR A 51 18.45 19.68 -66.87
C TYR A 51 19.55 18.87 -66.17
N LYS A 52 20.80 18.97 -66.64
CA LYS A 52 21.95 18.32 -65.98
C LYS A 52 22.14 18.79 -64.54
N ILE A 53 22.01 20.10 -64.29
CA ILE A 53 22.10 20.67 -62.94
C ILE A 53 20.94 20.19 -62.06
N TYR A 54 19.71 20.21 -62.58
CA TYR A 54 18.54 19.72 -61.87
C TYR A 54 18.70 18.26 -61.46
N PHE A 55 19.15 17.41 -62.37
CA PHE A 55 19.39 16.00 -62.11
C PHE A 55 20.50 15.78 -61.07
N ALA A 56 21.59 16.55 -61.17
CA ALA A 56 22.66 16.51 -60.17
C ALA A 56 22.16 16.85 -58.77
N ARG A 57 21.32 17.89 -58.64
CA ARG A 57 20.69 18.28 -57.36
C ARG A 57 19.76 17.20 -56.81
N ILE A 58 18.98 16.53 -57.66
CA ILE A 58 18.15 15.40 -57.22
C ILE A 58 19.03 14.31 -56.64
N LYS A 59 20.08 13.90 -57.36
CA LYS A 59 20.99 12.84 -56.92
C LYS A 59 21.67 13.21 -55.60
N GLU A 60 22.11 14.45 -55.47
CA GLU A 60 22.69 14.97 -54.22
C GLU A 60 21.68 14.92 -53.07
N ASN A 61 20.45 15.38 -53.29
CA ASN A 61 19.39 15.34 -52.28
C ASN A 61 19.07 13.91 -51.84
N GLU A 62 19.04 12.94 -52.77
CA GLU A 62 18.84 11.54 -52.43
C GLU A 62 19.98 10.97 -51.57
N ILE A 63 21.23 11.31 -51.90
CA ILE A 63 22.41 10.90 -51.11
C ILE A 63 22.35 11.55 -49.73
N ASN A 64 22.06 12.84 -49.65
CA ASN A 64 21.94 13.57 -48.39
C ASN A 64 20.84 12.99 -47.51
N LYS A 65 19.69 12.61 -48.09
CA LYS A 65 18.62 11.93 -47.37
C LYS A 65 19.07 10.60 -46.79
N LYS A 66 19.74 9.75 -47.59
CA LYS A 66 20.27 8.46 -47.13
C LYS A 66 21.31 8.63 -46.02
N ASN A 67 22.20 9.60 -46.17
CA ASN A 67 23.22 9.93 -45.17
C ASN A 67 22.59 10.41 -43.87
N LEU A 68 21.60 11.31 -43.94
CA LEU A 68 20.90 11.82 -42.77
C LEU A 68 20.22 10.69 -41.99
N GLU A 69 19.53 9.79 -42.70
CA GLU A 69 18.90 8.61 -42.09
C GLU A 69 19.94 7.70 -41.43
N TYR A 70 21.04 7.41 -42.13
CA TYR A 70 22.13 6.61 -41.59
C TYR A 70 22.72 7.22 -40.32
N PHE A 71 23.10 8.51 -40.34
CA PHE A 71 23.70 9.17 -39.18
C PHE A 71 22.71 9.35 -38.03
N SER A 72 21.42 9.57 -38.32
CA SER A 72 20.37 9.58 -37.29
C SER A 72 20.27 8.24 -36.56
N ASN A 73 20.32 7.13 -37.30
CA ASN A 73 20.33 5.79 -36.73
C ASN A 73 21.59 5.54 -35.89
N GLN A 74 22.77 5.91 -36.39
CA GLN A 74 24.02 5.79 -35.61
C GLN A 74 23.99 6.63 -34.33
N ALA A 75 23.50 7.87 -34.41
CA ALA A 75 23.35 8.74 -33.25
C ALA A 75 22.43 8.10 -32.20
N THR A 76 21.31 7.50 -32.62
CA THR A 76 20.38 6.80 -31.72
C THR A 76 21.07 5.64 -31.00
N ILE A 77 21.91 4.86 -31.70
CA ILE A 77 22.69 3.77 -31.10
C ILE A 77 23.66 4.30 -30.05
N ILE A 78 24.45 5.33 -30.40
CA ILE A 78 25.41 5.95 -29.48
C ILE A 78 24.70 6.48 -28.23
N GLN A 79 23.61 7.22 -28.43
CA GLN A 79 22.85 7.80 -27.34
C GLN A 79 22.21 6.73 -26.45
N ARG A 80 21.70 5.62 -27.02
CA ARG A 80 21.17 4.48 -26.24
C ARG A 80 22.24 3.89 -25.32
N HIS A 81 23.45 3.65 -25.84
CA HIS A 81 24.56 3.12 -25.05
C HIS A 81 25.00 4.11 -23.97
N PHE A 82 25.11 5.39 -24.32
CA PHE A 82 25.48 6.44 -23.37
C PHE A 82 24.46 6.57 -22.23
N ARG A 83 23.15 6.61 -22.54
CA ARG A 83 22.09 6.63 -21.52
C ARG A 83 22.19 5.41 -20.59
N GLY A 84 22.41 4.23 -21.15
CA GLY A 84 22.62 3.01 -20.36
C GLY A 84 23.85 3.08 -19.45
N PHE A 85 24.99 3.55 -19.97
CA PHE A 85 26.21 3.77 -19.21
C PHE A 85 26.00 4.77 -18.07
N HIS A 86 25.43 5.94 -18.37
CA HIS A 86 25.19 7.00 -17.42
C HIS A 86 24.31 6.53 -16.26
N THR A 87 23.19 5.87 -16.57
CA THR A 87 22.28 5.33 -15.55
C THR A 87 22.98 4.31 -14.64
N ARG A 88 23.77 3.39 -15.21
CA ARG A 88 24.51 2.39 -14.42
C ARG A 88 25.64 2.99 -13.58
N LYS A 89 26.25 4.09 -14.02
CA LYS A 89 27.38 4.72 -13.33
C LYS A 89 26.94 5.70 -12.25
N TYR A 90 25.88 6.47 -12.50
CA TYR A 90 25.55 7.65 -11.69
C TYR A 90 24.18 7.59 -11.01
N VAL A 91 23.23 6.77 -11.50
CA VAL A 91 21.86 6.72 -10.97
C VAL A 91 21.63 5.48 -10.12
N HIS A 92 22.10 4.32 -10.57
CA HIS A 92 21.89 3.04 -9.90
C HIS A 92 23.16 2.54 -9.23
N ASP A 93 23.23 2.64 -7.90
CA ASP A 93 24.20 1.89 -7.11
C ASP A 93 23.55 0.62 -6.55
N PHE A 94 23.79 -0.49 -7.24
CA PHE A 94 23.28 -1.80 -6.84
C PHE A 94 23.77 -2.22 -5.45
N PHE A 95 25.03 -1.96 -5.13
CA PHE A 95 25.64 -2.40 -3.88
C PHE A 95 25.11 -1.58 -2.71
N ALA A 96 25.02 -0.26 -2.87
CA ALA A 96 24.39 0.60 -1.86
C ALA A 96 22.93 0.21 -1.64
N ARG A 97 22.16 -0.07 -2.71
CA ARG A 97 20.76 -0.51 -2.57
C ARG A 97 20.65 -1.86 -1.87
N LYS A 98 21.52 -2.82 -2.20
CA LYS A 98 21.56 -4.13 -1.55
C LYS A 98 21.89 -4.01 -0.06
N GLN A 99 22.86 -3.18 0.30
CA GLN A 99 23.20 -2.91 1.70
C GLN A 99 22.03 -2.26 2.44
N PHE A 100 21.38 -1.25 1.83
CA PHE A 100 20.20 -0.60 2.41
C PHE A 100 19.07 -1.60 2.70
N LEU A 101 18.76 -2.49 1.76
CA LEU A 101 17.73 -3.51 1.96
C LEU A 101 18.08 -4.48 3.09
N LYS A 102 19.35 -4.89 3.19
CA LYS A 102 19.83 -5.73 4.29
C LYS A 102 19.70 -5.03 5.64
N LEU A 103 20.06 -3.75 5.72
CA LEU A 103 19.88 -2.94 6.93
C LEU A 103 18.41 -2.80 7.31
N LEU A 104 17.53 -2.62 6.33
CA LEU A 104 16.09 -2.53 6.56
C LEU A 104 15.51 -3.84 7.07
N GLN A 105 15.95 -4.98 6.52
CA GLN A 105 15.57 -6.30 6.99
C GLN A 105 15.98 -6.50 8.46
N ASN A 106 17.23 -6.23 8.81
CA ASN A 106 17.71 -6.35 10.19
C ASN A 106 16.90 -5.47 11.15
N LYS A 107 16.59 -4.23 10.76
CA LYS A 107 15.74 -3.32 11.57
C LYS A 107 14.34 -3.88 11.77
N ASN A 108 13.76 -4.48 10.73
CA ASN A 108 12.44 -5.09 10.81
C ASN A 108 12.45 -6.32 11.73
N GLU A 109 13.48 -7.15 11.65
CA GLU A 109 13.63 -8.31 12.54
C GLU A 109 13.71 -7.90 14.01
N VAL A 110 14.50 -6.86 14.33
CA VAL A 110 14.56 -6.30 15.69
C VAL A 110 13.19 -5.76 16.12
N PHE A 111 12.54 -4.96 15.27
CA PHE A 111 11.22 -4.40 15.57
C PHE A 111 10.16 -5.48 15.83
N LEU A 112 10.17 -6.57 15.05
CA LEU A 112 9.26 -7.70 15.25
C LEU A 112 9.54 -8.44 16.58
N GLN A 113 10.81 -8.57 16.97
CA GLN A 113 11.17 -9.13 18.27
C GLN A 113 10.66 -8.26 19.43
N ASP A 114 10.85 -6.95 19.33
CA ASP A 114 10.37 -5.99 20.34
C ASP A 114 8.85 -6.01 20.46
N LEU A 115 8.14 -6.05 19.32
CA LEU A 115 6.68 -6.13 19.28
C LEU A 115 6.18 -7.44 19.91
N LYS A 116 6.85 -8.56 19.61
CA LYS A 116 6.52 -9.85 20.22
C LYS A 116 6.76 -9.85 21.73
N ALA A 117 7.89 -9.28 22.18
CA ALA A 117 8.20 -9.17 23.61
C ALA A 117 7.16 -8.31 24.35
N THR A 118 6.78 -7.17 23.75
CA THR A 118 5.77 -6.27 24.32
C THR A 118 4.40 -6.95 24.38
N SER A 119 3.97 -7.60 23.30
CA SER A 119 2.69 -8.32 23.27
C SER A 119 2.63 -9.45 24.30
N GLU A 120 3.73 -10.17 24.53
CA GLU A 120 3.80 -11.21 25.54
C GLU A 120 3.77 -10.63 26.95
N GLN A 121 4.47 -9.51 27.19
CA GLN A 121 4.41 -8.79 28.47
C GLN A 121 3.00 -8.30 28.77
N GLU A 122 2.31 -7.72 27.79
CA GLU A 122 0.91 -7.29 27.92
C GLU A 122 -0.02 -8.45 28.22
N ARG A 123 0.15 -9.60 27.53
CA ARG A 123 -0.63 -10.82 27.79
C ARG A 123 -0.45 -11.31 29.23
N VAL A 124 0.79 -11.41 29.70
CA VAL A 124 1.11 -11.86 31.06
C VAL A 124 0.56 -10.88 32.10
N GLU A 125 0.66 -9.57 31.87
CA GLU A 125 0.17 -8.57 32.80
C GLU A 125 -1.36 -8.56 32.86
N GLU A 126 -2.04 -8.74 31.72
CA GLU A 126 -3.49 -8.86 31.67
C GLU A 126 -3.97 -10.16 32.35
N GLU A 127 -3.28 -11.29 32.15
CA GLU A 127 -3.56 -12.54 32.88
C GLU A 127 -3.42 -12.36 34.40
N ARG A 128 -2.36 -11.69 34.85
CA ARG A 128 -2.17 -11.36 36.28
C ARG A 128 -3.28 -10.45 36.78
N ARG A 129 -3.69 -9.45 35.99
CA ARG A 129 -4.76 -8.53 36.34
C ARG A 129 -6.09 -9.26 36.50
N GLN A 130 -6.42 -10.13 35.56
CA GLN A 130 -7.62 -10.96 35.60
C GLN A 130 -7.60 -11.93 36.78
N GLU A 131 -6.47 -12.58 37.05
CA GLU A 131 -6.31 -13.44 38.22
C GLU A 131 -6.47 -12.64 39.53
N ALA A 132 -5.90 -11.44 39.61
CA ALA A 132 -6.03 -10.57 40.78
C ALA A 132 -7.49 -10.13 41.02
N ILE A 133 -8.22 -9.77 39.95
CA ILE A 133 -9.65 -9.45 40.03
C ILE A 133 -10.44 -10.68 40.49
N ALA A 134 -10.24 -11.83 39.85
CA ALA A 134 -10.92 -13.07 40.20
C ALA A 134 -10.63 -13.52 41.65
N ARG A 135 -9.38 -13.34 42.12
CA ARG A 135 -9.02 -13.58 43.53
C ARG A 135 -9.69 -12.61 44.48
N GLY A 136 -9.82 -11.33 44.09
CA GLY A 136 -10.55 -10.32 44.85
C GLY A 136 -12.02 -10.68 45.03
N GLU A 137 -12.71 -10.96 43.91
CA GLU A 137 -14.12 -11.38 43.88
C GLU A 137 -14.34 -12.67 44.68
N PHE A 138 -13.47 -13.66 44.49
CA PHE A 138 -13.52 -14.92 45.23
C PHE A 138 -13.33 -14.71 46.74
N ASN A 139 -12.37 -13.87 47.14
CA ASN A 139 -12.14 -13.54 48.54
C ASN A 139 -13.34 -12.82 49.16
N GLU A 140 -14.04 -11.95 48.42
CA GLU A 140 -15.26 -11.29 48.90
C GLU A 140 -16.40 -12.29 49.13
N LEU A 141 -16.62 -13.21 48.21
CA LEU A 141 -17.61 -14.28 48.35
C LEU A 141 -17.28 -15.19 49.55
N ALA A 142 -16.01 -15.57 49.70
CA ALA A 142 -15.54 -16.45 50.76
C ALA A 142 -15.80 -15.91 52.17
N LYS A 143 -15.82 -14.58 52.38
CA LYS A 143 -16.10 -13.96 53.70
C LYS A 143 -17.43 -14.43 54.29
N ASN A 144 -18.44 -14.66 53.44
CA ASN A 144 -19.79 -15.03 53.86
C ASN A 144 -20.01 -16.55 53.95
N LEU A 145 -19.06 -17.36 53.47
CA LEU A 145 -19.20 -18.81 53.32
C LEU A 145 -18.47 -19.62 54.40
N HIS A 146 -18.11 -19.00 55.53
CA HIS A 146 -17.37 -19.69 56.60
C HIS A 146 -18.12 -20.89 57.21
N HIS A 147 -19.44 -20.91 57.16
CA HIS A 147 -20.25 -22.05 57.62
C HIS A 147 -20.09 -23.31 56.75
N LEU A 148 -19.48 -23.19 55.56
CA LEU A 148 -19.15 -24.33 54.71
C LEU A 148 -17.80 -24.97 55.07
N THR A 149 -17.06 -24.40 56.02
CA THR A 149 -15.77 -24.92 56.48
C THR A 149 -15.95 -26.06 57.47
N SER A 150 -14.97 -26.96 57.47
CA SER A 150 -14.87 -28.09 58.38
C SER A 150 -14.64 -27.60 59.81
N THR A 151 -15.34 -28.24 60.72
CA THR A 151 -15.09 -28.12 62.16
C THR A 151 -14.38 -29.37 62.66
N ASN A 152 -13.85 -29.33 63.89
CA ASN A 152 -13.17 -30.50 64.47
C ASN A 152 -14.06 -31.74 64.53
N GLN A 153 -15.38 -31.57 64.66
CA GLN A 153 -16.33 -32.68 64.77
C GLN A 153 -17.03 -33.04 63.44
N ILE A 154 -17.21 -32.09 62.51
CA ILE A 154 -17.98 -32.30 61.27
C ILE A 154 -17.19 -31.79 60.05
N PRO A 155 -16.96 -32.63 59.02
CA PRO A 155 -16.28 -32.21 57.80
C PRO A 155 -17.13 -31.21 57.00
N GLY A 156 -16.47 -30.21 56.42
CA GLY A 156 -17.10 -29.16 55.61
C GLY A 156 -17.48 -29.66 54.21
N VAL A 157 -18.32 -28.90 53.52
CA VAL A 157 -18.85 -29.27 52.19
C VAL A 157 -17.73 -29.46 51.15
N TYR A 158 -16.63 -28.73 51.30
CA TYR A 158 -15.48 -28.78 50.39
C TYR A 158 -14.37 -29.76 50.83
N ASN A 159 -14.53 -30.44 51.97
CA ASN A 159 -13.59 -31.43 52.48
C ASN A 159 -14.30 -32.71 52.99
N PRO A 160 -15.01 -33.45 52.13
CA PRO A 160 -15.70 -34.67 52.54
C PRO A 160 -14.70 -35.82 52.76
N PRO A 161 -14.96 -36.74 53.72
CA PRO A 161 -14.00 -37.73 54.20
C PRO A 161 -13.58 -38.79 53.17
N TYR A 162 -14.37 -38.99 52.11
CA TYR A 162 -14.11 -39.98 51.05
C TYR A 162 -13.90 -39.35 49.67
N ALA A 163 -13.64 -38.04 49.58
CA ALA A 163 -13.31 -37.43 48.29
C ALA A 163 -11.97 -37.97 47.77
N GLN A 164 -11.99 -38.52 46.56
CA GLN A 164 -10.78 -38.93 45.85
C GLN A 164 -9.89 -37.72 45.46
N GLN A 165 -10.52 -36.58 45.19
CA GLN A 165 -9.83 -35.33 44.87
C GLN A 165 -10.56 -34.16 45.53
N LYS A 166 -9.80 -33.28 46.18
CA LYS A 166 -10.35 -32.06 46.79
C LYS A 166 -10.56 -30.99 45.71
N LYS A 167 -11.61 -30.19 45.87
CA LYS A 167 -11.88 -29.08 44.96
C LYS A 167 -10.85 -27.97 45.19
N THR A 168 -10.14 -27.61 44.13
CA THR A 168 -9.11 -26.55 44.14
C THR A 168 -9.57 -25.33 43.35
N ALA A 169 -9.24 -24.15 43.84
CA ALA A 169 -9.38 -22.86 43.14
C ALA A 169 -8.03 -22.12 43.22
N PHE A 170 -7.54 -21.61 42.09
CA PHE A 170 -6.22 -20.95 41.99
C PHE A 170 -5.07 -21.83 42.52
N ASN A 171 -5.09 -23.12 42.19
CA ASN A 171 -4.13 -24.14 42.65
C ASN A 171 -4.02 -24.31 44.17
N ILE A 172 -5.02 -23.85 44.93
CA ILE A 172 -5.12 -23.99 46.39
C ILE A 172 -6.47 -24.63 46.71
N GLU A 173 -6.55 -25.45 47.77
CA GLU A 173 -7.80 -26.07 48.20
C GLU A 173 -8.83 -24.99 48.61
N VAL A 174 -10.09 -25.14 48.17
CA VAL A 174 -11.17 -24.18 48.51
C VAL A 174 -11.35 -24.04 50.02
N GLU A 175 -11.22 -25.15 50.74
CA GLU A 175 -11.26 -25.20 52.20
C GLU A 175 -10.21 -24.29 52.86
N MET A 176 -8.98 -24.27 52.34
CA MET A 176 -7.90 -23.41 52.84
C MET A 176 -8.21 -21.93 52.65
N HIS A 177 -8.78 -21.55 51.51
CA HIS A 177 -9.20 -20.16 51.25
C HIS A 177 -10.30 -19.70 52.21
N LEU A 178 -11.30 -20.54 52.47
CA LEU A 178 -12.39 -20.22 53.39
C LEU A 178 -11.87 -20.06 54.83
N GLN A 179 -10.97 -20.95 55.27
CA GLN A 179 -10.35 -20.83 56.59
C GLN A 179 -9.46 -19.59 56.70
N ALA A 180 -8.66 -19.29 55.66
CA ALA A 180 -7.77 -18.13 55.65
C ALA A 180 -8.55 -16.80 55.66
N THR A 181 -9.59 -16.68 54.84
CA THR A 181 -10.44 -15.48 54.77
C THR A 181 -11.21 -15.28 56.08
N PHE A 182 -11.75 -16.35 56.69
CA PHE A 182 -12.38 -16.28 58.00
C PHE A 182 -11.38 -15.84 59.08
N LYS A 183 -10.20 -16.46 59.17
CA LYS A 183 -9.15 -16.09 60.13
C LYS A 183 -8.69 -14.63 59.96
N ALA A 184 -8.55 -14.15 58.73
CA ALA A 184 -8.15 -12.78 58.45
C ALA A 184 -9.23 -11.75 58.86
N ASN A 185 -10.51 -12.08 58.68
CA ASN A 185 -11.62 -11.20 59.04
C ASN A 185 -12.02 -11.31 60.53
N TYR A 186 -11.75 -12.46 61.16
CA TYR A 186 -12.08 -12.72 62.55
C TYR A 186 -11.10 -11.99 63.47
N LYS A 187 -11.51 -10.83 63.96
CA LYS A 187 -10.84 -10.12 65.05
C LYS A 187 -11.74 -10.19 66.28
N TRP A 188 -11.34 -11.00 67.26
CA TRP A 188 -12.01 -10.99 68.55
C TRP A 188 -11.89 -9.59 69.16
N LYS A 189 -13.03 -8.95 69.42
CA LYS A 189 -13.11 -7.70 70.17
C LYS A 189 -13.62 -8.03 71.57
N PRO A 190 -12.98 -7.53 72.64
CA PRO A 190 -13.52 -7.70 73.98
C PRO A 190 -14.94 -7.11 74.03
N PRO A 191 -15.90 -7.78 74.67
CA PRO A 191 -17.28 -7.31 74.73
C PRO A 191 -17.35 -5.96 75.44
N THR A 192 -18.05 -5.01 74.84
CA THR A 192 -18.25 -3.67 75.41
C THR A 192 -19.19 -3.75 76.61
N LYS A 193 -19.12 -2.79 77.54
CA LYS A 193 -20.05 -2.73 78.69
C LYS A 193 -21.51 -2.82 78.26
N ASP A 194 -21.88 -2.23 77.13
CA ASP A 194 -23.23 -2.28 76.57
C ASP A 194 -23.61 -3.68 76.03
N ASP A 195 -22.66 -4.38 75.41
CA ASP A 195 -22.86 -5.77 74.94
C ASP A 195 -23.08 -6.71 76.14
N ILE A 196 -22.29 -6.53 77.20
CA ILE A 196 -22.41 -7.29 78.44
C ILE A 196 -23.78 -7.06 79.08
N GLN A 197 -24.29 -5.83 79.07
CA GLN A 197 -25.62 -5.51 79.61
C GLN A 197 -26.76 -6.11 78.77
N LYS A 198 -26.62 -6.12 77.44
CA LYS A 198 -27.63 -6.67 76.51
C LYS A 198 -27.87 -8.17 76.72
N TYR A 199 -26.81 -8.92 77.00
CA TYR A 199 -26.87 -10.36 77.28
C TYR A 199 -26.81 -10.71 78.76
N SER A 200 -26.83 -9.70 79.64
CA SER A 200 -26.98 -9.94 81.07
C SER A 200 -28.34 -10.60 81.30
N ILE A 201 -28.30 -11.83 81.83
CA ILE A 201 -29.48 -12.55 82.27
C ILE A 201 -30.06 -11.72 83.41
N ARG A 202 -31.11 -10.93 83.13
CA ARG A 202 -31.87 -10.31 84.20
C ARG A 202 -32.41 -11.44 85.07
N PRO A 203 -32.20 -11.44 86.39
CA PRO A 203 -32.79 -12.44 87.26
C PRO A 203 -34.31 -12.38 87.08
N GLN A 204 -34.88 -13.46 86.54
CA GLN A 204 -36.31 -13.65 86.48
C GLN A 204 -36.81 -13.67 87.94
N LYS A 205 -37.71 -12.76 88.32
CA LYS A 205 -38.40 -12.85 89.61
C LYS A 205 -39.12 -14.22 89.64
N PRO A 206 -38.91 -15.07 90.66
CA PRO A 206 -39.64 -16.33 90.75
C PRO A 206 -41.12 -16.01 90.92
N GLY A 207 -41.95 -16.35 89.93
CA GLY A 207 -43.41 -16.25 90.06
C GLY A 207 -44.23 -15.86 88.83
N GLN A 208 -43.65 -15.58 87.66
CA GLN A 208 -44.46 -15.31 86.46
C GLN A 208 -43.96 -16.09 85.24
N LEU A 209 -44.39 -17.35 85.15
CA LEU A 209 -44.40 -18.07 83.88
C LEU A 209 -45.46 -17.43 82.98
N LYS A 210 -45.05 -16.85 81.85
CA LYS A 210 -45.99 -16.48 80.78
C LYS A 210 -46.65 -17.78 80.27
N PRO A 211 -47.98 -17.84 80.11
CA PRO A 211 -48.63 -19.05 79.64
C PRO A 211 -48.14 -19.42 78.24
N MET A 212 -47.96 -20.71 78.02
CA MET A 212 -47.62 -21.31 76.74
C MET A 212 -48.64 -20.83 75.68
N THR A 213 -48.24 -19.91 74.81
CA THR A 213 -49.03 -19.58 73.64
C THR A 213 -49.05 -20.81 72.73
N LYS A 214 -50.25 -21.31 72.43
CA LYS A 214 -50.49 -22.48 71.58
C LYS A 214 -49.66 -22.39 70.29
N ARG A 215 -48.98 -23.50 69.94
CA ARG A 215 -48.31 -23.67 68.64
C ARG A 215 -49.28 -23.28 67.52
N PRO A 216 -48.93 -22.35 66.62
CA PRO A 216 -49.73 -22.12 65.42
C PRO A 216 -49.67 -23.38 64.55
N SER A 217 -50.85 -23.83 64.13
CA SER A 217 -51.06 -24.95 63.21
C SER A 217 -50.36 -24.68 61.88
N SER A 218 -49.78 -25.73 61.31
CA SER A 218 -49.21 -25.78 59.97
C SER A 218 -50.24 -25.35 58.92
N GLY A 219 -50.23 -24.07 58.57
CA GLY A 219 -50.88 -23.55 57.37
C GLY A 219 -49.96 -23.76 56.18
N LEU A 220 -50.22 -24.81 55.41
CA LEU A 220 -49.88 -24.87 53.99
C LEU A 220 -50.44 -23.60 53.33
N ASN A 221 -49.56 -22.70 52.93
CA ASN A 221 -49.94 -21.61 52.05
C ASN A 221 -49.09 -21.70 50.78
N SER A 222 -49.72 -22.30 49.76
CA SER A 222 -49.30 -22.21 48.37
C SER A 222 -49.48 -20.75 47.93
N GLN A 223 -48.40 -19.99 47.88
CA GLN A 223 -48.37 -18.73 47.14
C GLN A 223 -47.48 -18.92 45.93
N MET A 224 -48.16 -19.28 44.83
CA MET A 224 -47.67 -19.18 43.47
C MET A 224 -47.22 -17.73 43.22
N GLY A 225 -45.92 -17.50 43.31
CA GLY A 225 -45.25 -16.33 42.77
C GLY A 225 -44.49 -16.76 41.53
N THR A 226 -45.09 -16.56 40.36
CA THR A 226 -44.41 -16.65 39.06
C THR A 226 -43.37 -15.53 38.96
N GLN A 227 -42.11 -15.83 39.28
CA GLN A 227 -41.00 -15.01 38.84
C GLN A 227 -40.54 -15.52 37.48
N GLN A 228 -40.78 -14.65 36.49
CA GLN A 228 -40.40 -14.82 35.11
C GLN A 228 -38.89 -15.08 34.97
N TYR A 229 -38.56 -16.00 34.07
CA TYR A 229 -37.22 -16.17 33.55
C TYR A 229 -36.79 -14.90 32.81
N GLY A 230 -36.03 -14.05 33.50
CA GLY A 230 -35.28 -12.95 32.90
C GLY A 230 -33.87 -13.42 32.57
N THR A 231 -33.71 -14.08 31.43
CA THR A 231 -32.41 -14.36 30.82
C THR A 231 -31.79 -13.03 30.40
N GLN A 232 -30.89 -12.46 31.21
CA GLN A 232 -29.98 -11.42 30.72
C GLN A 232 -28.66 -12.07 30.31
N ASN A 233 -28.63 -12.42 29.02
CA ASN A 233 -27.40 -12.58 28.26
C ASN A 233 -26.63 -11.26 28.29
N ASN A 234 -25.54 -11.21 29.06
CA ASN A 234 -24.57 -10.14 28.93
C ASN A 234 -23.41 -10.63 28.06
N TYR A 235 -23.67 -10.69 26.74
CA TYR A 235 -22.60 -10.73 25.75
C TYR A 235 -21.99 -9.34 25.66
N ASN A 236 -20.92 -9.10 26.41
CA ASN A 236 -20.07 -7.95 26.16
C ASN A 236 -19.27 -8.19 24.88
N ASN A 237 -19.85 -7.71 23.79
CA ASN A 237 -19.22 -7.51 22.50
C ASN A 237 -18.10 -6.46 22.62
N THR A 238 -16.89 -6.92 22.91
CA THR A 238 -15.66 -6.12 22.74
C THR A 238 -14.92 -6.65 21.53
N ASN A 239 -15.38 -6.28 20.33
CA ASN A 239 -14.60 -6.36 19.10
C ASN A 239 -15.26 -5.54 17.98
N ASN A 240 -14.98 -4.22 17.94
CA ASN A 240 -14.74 -3.50 16.69
C ASN A 240 -14.46 -2.01 16.94
N LYS A 241 -13.19 -1.69 17.19
CA LYS A 241 -12.62 -0.37 16.86
C LYS A 241 -11.25 -0.60 16.23
N ASN A 242 -11.22 -1.13 15.01
CA ASN A 242 -10.02 -0.99 14.20
C ASN A 242 -10.23 -1.25 12.70
N ILE A 243 -10.94 -0.37 11.98
CA ILE A 243 -10.69 -0.20 10.53
C ILE A 243 -10.92 1.28 10.18
N ASN A 244 -9.99 1.85 9.41
CA ASN A 244 -9.97 3.18 8.78
C ASN A 244 -9.20 4.28 9.52
N ASN A 245 -7.87 4.16 9.56
CA ASN A 245 -7.00 5.33 9.53
C ASN A 245 -5.86 5.17 8.51
N THR A 246 -6.23 4.99 7.25
CA THR A 246 -5.31 5.05 6.10
C THR A 246 -5.57 6.33 5.32
N ASN A 247 -5.30 7.51 5.90
CA ASN A 247 -5.24 8.78 5.13
C ASN A 247 -4.28 9.84 5.69
N SER A 248 -3.51 9.56 6.75
CA SER A 248 -2.60 10.54 7.37
C SER A 248 -1.20 10.62 6.71
N LEU A 249 -0.82 9.67 5.84
CA LEU A 249 0.52 9.62 5.24
C LEU A 249 0.64 10.32 3.87
N ARG A 250 -0.45 10.88 3.32
CA ARG A 250 -0.42 11.54 1.99
C ARG A 250 -0.14 13.04 2.03
N ASN A 251 -0.19 13.68 3.20
CA ASN A 251 -0.01 15.14 3.33
C ASN A 251 1.42 15.57 3.72
N LYS A 252 2.30 14.63 4.10
CA LYS A 252 3.72 14.96 4.41
C LYS A 252 4.62 14.98 3.17
N SER A 253 4.21 14.37 2.04
CA SER A 253 4.99 14.42 0.80
C SER A 253 4.83 15.72 0.02
N GLN A 254 3.79 16.53 0.29
CA GLN A 254 3.60 17.82 -0.39
C GLN A 254 4.30 18.99 0.31
N LEU A 255 4.55 18.93 1.63
CA LEU A 255 5.30 19.99 2.32
C LEU A 255 6.81 19.94 2.04
N SER A 256 7.38 18.76 1.74
CA SER A 256 8.81 18.64 1.42
C SER A 256 9.19 19.08 0.00
N GLN A 257 8.23 19.17 -0.93
CA GLN A 257 8.50 19.64 -2.29
C GLN A 257 8.42 21.17 -2.42
N LYS A 258 7.69 21.87 -1.52
CA LYS A 258 7.64 23.34 -1.51
C LYS A 258 8.86 24.01 -0.86
N SER A 259 9.59 23.33 0.03
CA SER A 259 10.81 23.90 0.62
C SER A 259 12.05 23.79 -0.27
N LEU A 260 12.03 22.93 -1.30
CA LEU A 260 13.15 22.76 -2.24
C LEU A 260 13.08 23.69 -3.46
N GLN A 261 11.98 24.42 -3.67
CA GLN A 261 11.86 25.44 -4.72
C GLN A 261 12.12 26.88 -4.23
N ALA A 262 12.46 27.06 -2.94
CA ALA A 262 12.74 28.38 -2.36
C ALA A 262 14.24 28.65 -2.09
N VAL A 263 15.14 27.79 -2.61
CA VAL A 263 16.61 27.90 -2.41
C VAL A 263 17.38 27.85 -3.74
N GLN A 264 16.76 28.30 -4.83
CA GLN A 264 17.45 28.68 -6.08
C GLN A 264 16.94 30.06 -6.50
#